data_AF-A0ABD0XRZ8-F1
#
_entry.id   AF-A0ABD0XRZ8-F1
#
_cell.length_a   1.000
_cell.length_b   1.000
_cell.length_c   1.000
_cell.angle_alpha   90.00
_cell.angle_beta   90.00
_cell.angle_gamma   90.00
#
_symmetry.space_group_name_H-M   'P 1'
#
loop_
_entity.id
_entity.type
_entity.pdbx_description
1 polymer ?
#
loop_
_entity_poly.entity_id
_entity_poly.type
_entity_poly.pdbx_seq_one_letter_code
_entity_poly.pdbx_strand_id
1 'polypeptide(L)'
;MLDDTTYYVYAERAPDRERLERLYATGRLDNTRWEGTLNRVRTVTDATEQEDIVKTYHVGKTNHRGVTETVKHLRRRYYWSAMPKVAARIIAGCKICAAAKYERNPEQTPQMLTPTPARPLDVVEADVMFWAGLRVLTMMDRLTRFAFAHQLTNKTAAEVCTGLLSFFGTVGLPGTLVVDRGREFHNARVKSLLEELGIGVHFTTPGHPRSHGTVERLHSTMAEHLRLLKLDRGLEGSEAVARAVLAYNQSIHVATDAVPLELMRTWQMPTGSPPPDVVLGRAGEVARESKEKRVHRINDAKASDRWDRIRVGDDTWVKNWYRRRKEDPKFVGPFKVVKKLSKFRVRIQDAETGRTR
;
A
#
# COMPACT_ATOMS: atom_id res chain seq x y z
N MET A 1 9.73 -56.52 -21.49
CA MET A 1 9.95 -55.34 -22.33
C MET A 1 9.27 -54.17 -21.66
N LEU A 2 10.03 -53.14 -21.28
CA LEU A 2 9.46 -51.87 -20.83
C LEU A 2 8.92 -51.17 -22.08
N ASP A 3 7.68 -50.68 -22.05
CA ASP A 3 7.14 -49.86 -23.14
C ASP A 3 7.97 -48.57 -23.26
N ASP A 4 8.27 -48.14 -24.50
CA ASP A 4 9.14 -47.00 -24.83
C ASP A 4 8.68 -45.64 -24.26
N THR A 5 7.52 -45.57 -23.61
CA THR A 5 6.96 -44.33 -23.06
C THR A 5 6.97 -44.21 -21.52
N THR A 6 7.44 -45.22 -20.80
CA THR A 6 7.39 -45.27 -19.32
C THR A 6 8.77 -45.12 -18.67
N TYR A 7 8.96 -44.07 -17.84
CA TYR A 7 10.19 -43.83 -17.10
C TYR A 7 9.94 -43.67 -15.60
N TYR A 8 10.92 -44.08 -14.78
CA TYR A 8 10.92 -43.88 -13.33
C TYR A 8 11.75 -42.65 -13.00
N VAL A 9 11.17 -41.65 -12.33
CA VAL A 9 11.87 -40.42 -11.96
C VAL A 9 11.91 -40.27 -10.44
N TYR A 10 13.10 -40.16 -9.87
CA TYR A 10 13.30 -39.86 -8.46
C TYR A 10 12.81 -38.45 -8.15
N ALA A 11 12.04 -38.31 -7.07
CA ALA A 11 11.61 -37.01 -6.59
C ALA A 11 12.84 -36.23 -6.09
N GLU A 12 13.10 -35.09 -6.74
CA GLU A 12 13.88 -33.93 -6.30
C GLU A 12 15.22 -33.63 -7.00
N ARG A 13 16.05 -34.60 -7.40
CA ARG A 13 17.24 -34.37 -8.24
C ARG A 13 17.56 -35.60 -9.10
N ALA A 14 17.26 -35.55 -10.40
CA ALA A 14 17.61 -36.65 -11.31
C ALA A 14 19.07 -36.53 -11.76
N PRO A 15 19.92 -37.57 -11.60
CA PRO A 15 21.16 -37.72 -12.37
C PRO A 15 20.83 -38.04 -13.84
N ASP A 16 21.82 -37.87 -14.72
CA ASP A 16 21.74 -38.23 -16.14
C ASP A 16 21.36 -39.73 -16.33
N ARG A 17 20.63 -40.01 -17.41
CA ARG A 17 20.11 -41.32 -17.82
C ARG A 17 21.19 -42.41 -17.83
N GLU A 18 22.37 -42.10 -18.34
CA GLU A 18 23.47 -43.06 -18.50
C GLU A 18 24.05 -43.51 -17.13
N ARG A 19 23.91 -42.67 -16.10
CA ARG A 19 24.30 -42.99 -14.73
C ARG A 19 23.28 -43.89 -14.03
N LEU A 20 21.98 -43.71 -14.29
CA LEU A 20 20.92 -44.55 -13.74
C LEU A 20 20.96 -45.96 -14.32
N GLU A 21 21.16 -46.09 -15.63
CA GLU A 21 21.28 -47.39 -16.31
C GLU A 21 22.50 -48.18 -15.79
N ARG A 22 23.64 -47.50 -15.56
CA ARG A 22 24.83 -48.11 -14.94
C ARG A 22 24.61 -48.58 -13.50
N LEU A 23 23.91 -47.79 -12.67
CA LEU A 23 23.64 -48.16 -11.28
C LEU A 23 22.67 -49.36 -11.18
N TYR A 24 21.68 -49.45 -12.08
CA TYR A 24 20.77 -50.58 -12.16
C TYR A 24 21.49 -51.87 -12.58
N ALA A 25 22.38 -51.78 -13.58
CA ALA A 25 23.13 -52.92 -14.09
C ALA A 25 24.12 -53.51 -13.05
N THR A 26 24.56 -52.72 -12.06
CA THR A 26 25.53 -53.16 -11.04
C THR A 26 24.89 -53.74 -9.78
N GLY A 27 23.55 -53.77 -9.66
CA GLY A 27 22.85 -54.26 -8.47
C GLY A 27 23.10 -53.44 -7.19
N ARG A 28 23.80 -52.29 -7.29
CA ARG A 28 24.16 -51.41 -6.16
C ARG A 28 23.12 -50.34 -5.84
N LEU A 29 21.91 -50.48 -6.36
CA LEU A 29 20.82 -49.57 -6.04
C LEU A 29 20.27 -49.93 -4.65
N ASP A 30 20.95 -49.42 -3.63
CA ASP A 30 20.52 -49.52 -2.24
C ASP A 30 19.34 -48.57 -2.01
N ASN A 31 18.14 -49.13 -2.03
CA ASN A 31 16.88 -48.43 -1.80
C ASN A 31 16.71 -47.96 -0.34
N THR A 32 17.67 -48.25 0.55
CA THR A 32 17.56 -47.91 1.99
C THR A 32 18.21 -46.58 2.36
N ARG A 33 19.06 -46.00 1.50
CA ARG A 33 19.78 -44.73 1.77
C ARG A 33 19.06 -43.46 1.31
N TRP A 34 17.90 -43.60 0.69
CA TRP A 34 17.20 -42.50 0.01
C TRP A 34 15.71 -42.56 0.33
N GLU A 35 15.23 -41.63 1.16
CA GLU A 35 13.79 -41.47 1.45
C GLU A 35 13.05 -40.93 0.21
N GLY A 36 12.69 -41.81 -0.73
CA GLY A 36 11.93 -41.42 -1.92
C GLY A 36 11.36 -42.60 -2.67
N THR A 37 10.03 -42.71 -2.71
CA THR A 37 9.31 -43.74 -3.47
C THR A 37 9.51 -43.50 -4.97
N LEU A 38 10.06 -44.48 -5.69
CA LEU A 38 10.09 -44.51 -7.16
C LEU A 38 8.65 -44.42 -7.68
N ASN A 39 8.28 -43.27 -8.24
CA ASN A 39 6.96 -43.10 -8.86
C ASN A 39 7.07 -43.40 -10.35
N ARG A 40 6.23 -44.32 -10.84
CA ARG A 40 6.05 -44.56 -12.27
C ARG A 40 5.33 -43.36 -12.86
N VAL A 41 5.99 -42.63 -13.77
CA VAL A 41 5.44 -41.40 -14.38
C VAL A 41 5.45 -41.51 -15.89
N ARG A 42 4.47 -40.87 -16.53
CA ARG A 42 4.35 -40.83 -18.00
C ARG A 42 5.17 -39.67 -18.55
N THR A 43 6.06 -39.93 -19.49
CA THR A 43 6.80 -38.86 -20.18
C THR A 43 5.91 -38.23 -21.24
N VAL A 44 5.87 -36.90 -21.28
CA VAL A 44 5.05 -36.14 -22.24
C VAL A 44 5.97 -35.27 -23.09
N THR A 45 6.08 -35.60 -24.37
CA THR A 45 6.94 -34.88 -25.32
C THR A 45 6.19 -33.81 -26.10
N ASP A 46 4.90 -34.01 -26.37
CA ASP A 46 4.07 -33.06 -27.12
C ASP A 46 3.76 -31.80 -26.30
N ALA A 47 3.97 -30.64 -26.91
CA ALA A 47 3.82 -29.35 -26.25
C ALA A 47 2.35 -28.98 -25.99
N THR A 48 1.45 -29.37 -26.90
CA THR A 48 0.01 -29.12 -26.78
C THR A 48 -0.56 -29.92 -25.61
N GLU A 49 -0.16 -31.20 -25.53
CA GLU A 49 -0.54 -32.09 -24.45
C GLU A 49 0.00 -31.61 -23.10
N GLN A 50 1.25 -31.15 -23.03
CA GLN A 50 1.80 -30.53 -21.82
C GLN A 50 0.94 -29.35 -21.36
N GLU A 51 0.48 -28.51 -22.30
CA GLU A 51 -0.34 -27.34 -22.00
C GLU A 51 -1.72 -27.73 -21.46
N ASP A 52 -2.38 -28.70 -22.09
CA ASP A 52 -3.70 -29.18 -21.67
C ASP A 52 -3.65 -29.87 -20.30
N ILE A 53 -2.60 -30.63 -20.03
CA ILE A 53 -2.35 -31.23 -18.72
C ILE A 53 -2.21 -30.13 -17.66
N VAL A 54 -1.39 -29.12 -17.91
CA VAL A 54 -1.22 -28.01 -16.96
C VAL A 54 -2.55 -27.29 -16.72
N LYS A 55 -3.31 -26.97 -17.77
CA LYS A 55 -4.63 -26.32 -17.67
C LYS A 55 -5.62 -27.17 -16.86
N THR A 56 -5.67 -28.47 -17.12
CA THR A 56 -6.54 -29.42 -16.42
C THR A 56 -6.26 -29.43 -14.91
N TYR A 57 -4.97 -29.48 -14.53
CA TYR A 57 -4.61 -29.45 -13.11
C TYR A 57 -4.82 -28.08 -12.49
N HIS A 58 -4.42 -27.01 -13.18
CA HIS A 58 -4.54 -25.65 -12.68
C HIS A 58 -6.00 -25.25 -12.48
N VAL A 59 -6.84 -25.35 -13.52
CA VAL A 59 -8.25 -24.91 -13.47
C VAL A 59 -9.12 -25.96 -12.77
N GLY A 60 -9.09 -27.20 -13.26
CA GLY A 60 -10.02 -28.24 -12.82
C GLY A 60 -9.66 -28.85 -11.48
N LYS A 61 -8.49 -29.48 -11.37
CA LYS A 61 -8.17 -30.33 -10.20
C LYS A 61 -7.76 -29.56 -8.95
N THR A 62 -7.11 -28.41 -9.12
CA THR A 62 -6.53 -27.67 -7.98
C THR A 62 -7.20 -26.33 -7.74
N ASN A 63 -8.17 -25.91 -8.55
CA ASN A 63 -8.85 -24.62 -8.42
C ASN A 63 -7.87 -23.43 -8.35
N HIS A 64 -7.15 -23.22 -9.45
CA HIS A 64 -6.23 -22.13 -9.68
C HIS A 64 -5.08 -22.03 -8.67
N ARG A 65 -4.47 -23.13 -8.23
CA ARG A 65 -3.28 -23.05 -7.35
C ARG A 65 -2.04 -22.52 -8.07
N GLY A 66 -1.04 -22.11 -7.30
CA GLY A 66 0.20 -21.53 -7.82
C GLY A 66 1.12 -22.58 -8.46
N VAL A 67 2.13 -22.11 -9.20
CA VAL A 67 3.06 -22.95 -9.99
C VAL A 67 3.66 -24.08 -9.15
N THR A 68 4.15 -23.79 -7.95
CA THR A 68 4.77 -24.79 -7.07
C THR A 68 3.83 -25.97 -6.78
N GLU A 69 2.57 -25.68 -6.46
CA GLU A 69 1.58 -26.71 -6.15
C GLU A 69 1.20 -27.52 -7.39
N THR A 70 0.94 -26.82 -8.50
CA THR A 70 0.61 -27.47 -9.76
C THR A 70 1.74 -28.40 -10.19
N VAL A 71 3.00 -27.96 -10.13
CA VAL A 71 4.18 -28.79 -10.45
C VAL A 71 4.30 -29.99 -9.50
N LYS A 72 4.07 -29.80 -8.19
CA LYS A 72 4.06 -30.92 -7.22
C LYS A 72 3.02 -31.99 -7.59
N HIS A 73 1.83 -31.60 -8.03
CA HIS A 73 0.82 -32.54 -8.51
C HIS A 73 1.21 -33.22 -9.83
N LEU A 74 1.76 -32.47 -10.78
CA LEU A 74 2.17 -32.99 -12.08
C LEU A 74 3.29 -34.02 -11.96
N ARG A 75 4.31 -33.74 -11.12
CA ARG A 75 5.46 -34.63 -10.89
C ARG A 75 5.09 -36.01 -10.34
N ARG A 76 3.88 -36.18 -9.80
CA ARG A 76 3.39 -37.49 -9.32
C ARG A 76 2.97 -38.42 -10.47
N ARG A 77 2.73 -37.88 -11.67
CA ARG A 77 2.10 -38.63 -12.78
C ARG A 77 2.74 -38.39 -14.15
N TYR A 78 3.40 -37.25 -14.33
CA TYR A 78 3.97 -36.85 -15.60
C TYR A 78 5.41 -36.36 -15.44
N TYR A 79 6.16 -36.39 -16.54
CA TYR A 79 7.50 -35.83 -16.61
C TYR A 79 7.75 -35.14 -17.97
N TRP A 80 8.40 -33.98 -17.91
CA TRP A 80 9.08 -33.33 -19.03
C TRP A 80 10.13 -32.34 -18.52
N SER A 81 11.19 -32.09 -19.29
CA SER A 81 12.40 -31.38 -18.84
C SER A 81 12.17 -29.95 -18.35
N ALA A 82 11.21 -29.24 -18.92
CA ALA A 82 10.90 -27.84 -18.62
C ALA A 82 9.58 -27.63 -17.86
N MET A 83 9.06 -28.65 -17.16
CA MET A 83 7.75 -28.60 -16.49
C MET A 83 7.48 -27.34 -15.67
N PRO A 84 8.36 -26.88 -14.76
CA PRO A 84 8.11 -25.67 -14.01
C PRO A 84 8.00 -24.42 -14.89
N LYS A 85 8.79 -24.33 -15.97
CA LYS A 85 8.77 -23.19 -16.90
C LYS A 85 7.48 -23.17 -17.71
N VAL A 86 7.06 -24.33 -18.24
CA VAL A 86 5.81 -24.48 -18.99
C VAL A 86 4.60 -24.15 -18.09
N ALA A 87 4.58 -24.69 -16.87
CA ALA A 87 3.53 -24.40 -15.89
C ALA A 87 3.47 -22.91 -15.52
N ALA A 88 4.62 -22.26 -15.31
CA ALA A 88 4.70 -20.84 -15.02
C ALA A 88 4.14 -19.99 -16.17
N ARG A 89 4.52 -20.28 -17.42
CA ARG A 89 4.02 -19.58 -18.62
C ARG A 89 2.49 -19.66 -18.73
N ILE A 90 1.92 -20.85 -18.56
CA ILE A 90 0.47 -21.07 -18.71
C ILE A 90 -0.30 -20.41 -17.57
N ILE A 91 0.17 -20.56 -16.33
CA ILE A 91 -0.49 -19.95 -15.15
C ILE A 91 -0.39 -18.42 -15.19
N ALA A 92 0.71 -17.86 -15.70
CA ALA A 92 0.86 -16.41 -15.89
C ALA A 92 -0.17 -15.85 -16.89
N GLY A 93 -0.59 -16.63 -17.89
CA GLY A 93 -1.66 -16.25 -18.84
C GLY A 93 -3.08 -16.43 -18.31
N CYS A 94 -3.28 -16.96 -17.10
CA CYS A 94 -4.61 -17.21 -16.55
C CYS A 94 -5.32 -15.90 -16.14
N LYS A 95 -6.30 -15.46 -16.93
CA LYS A 95 -7.10 -14.24 -16.69
C LYS A 95 -7.82 -14.25 -15.33
N ILE A 96 -8.33 -15.41 -14.90
CA ILE A 96 -9.01 -15.57 -13.60
C ILE A 96 -8.02 -15.33 -12.45
N CYS A 97 -6.81 -15.91 -12.54
CA CYS A 97 -5.76 -15.66 -11.55
C CYS A 97 -5.35 -14.19 -11.51
N ALA A 98 -5.17 -13.56 -12.67
CA ALA A 98 -4.79 -12.15 -12.77
C ALA A 98 -5.85 -11.22 -12.15
N ALA A 99 -7.14 -11.52 -12.32
CA ALA A 99 -8.23 -10.74 -11.74
C ALA A 99 -8.43 -10.98 -10.23
N ALA A 100 -8.27 -12.21 -9.75
CA ALA A 100 -8.70 -12.63 -8.42
C ALA A 100 -7.58 -12.67 -7.36
N LYS A 101 -6.35 -13.06 -7.73
CA LYS A 101 -5.26 -13.26 -6.76
C LYS A 101 -4.64 -11.94 -6.32
N TYR A 102 -4.12 -11.92 -5.10
CA TYR A 102 -3.35 -10.78 -4.59
C TYR A 102 -1.94 -10.79 -5.18
N GLU A 103 -1.45 -9.65 -5.63
CA GLU A 103 -0.03 -9.51 -5.97
C GLU A 103 0.77 -9.46 -4.66
N ARG A 104 1.52 -10.53 -4.38
CA ARG A 104 2.24 -10.69 -3.10
C ARG A 104 3.33 -9.65 -2.90
N ASN A 105 3.94 -9.18 -3.99
CA ASN A 105 4.98 -8.16 -4.01
C ASN A 105 4.56 -7.02 -4.94
N PRO A 106 3.58 -6.19 -4.56
CA PRO A 106 3.11 -5.12 -5.42
C PRO A 106 4.22 -4.08 -5.57
N GLU A 107 4.44 -3.61 -6.80
CA GLU A 107 5.38 -2.52 -7.00
C GLU A 107 4.86 -1.26 -6.32
N GLN A 108 5.72 -0.65 -5.53
CA GLN A 108 5.42 0.60 -4.88
C GLN A 108 6.13 1.71 -5.65
N THR A 109 5.36 2.66 -6.18
CA THR A 109 5.97 3.83 -6.83
C THR A 109 6.85 4.58 -5.83
N PRO A 110 8.01 5.11 -6.23
CA PRO A 110 8.83 5.94 -5.38
C PRO A 110 8.03 7.09 -4.79
N GLN A 111 8.30 7.42 -3.53
CA GLN A 111 7.72 8.58 -2.89
C GLN A 111 8.35 9.81 -3.51
N MET A 112 7.52 10.71 -4.04
CA MET A 112 7.97 12.05 -4.40
C MET A 112 8.12 12.87 -3.13
N LEU A 113 9.20 13.64 -3.04
CA LEU A 113 9.37 14.61 -2.00
C LEU A 113 8.33 15.72 -2.23
N THR A 114 7.30 15.79 -1.38
CA THR A 114 6.45 16.98 -1.38
C THR A 114 7.19 18.11 -0.67
N PRO A 115 6.94 19.38 -1.02
CA PRO A 115 7.52 20.50 -0.28
C PRO A 115 7.15 20.38 1.21
N THR A 116 8.11 20.64 2.08
CA THR A 116 7.80 20.95 3.48
C THR A 116 7.31 22.41 3.50
N PRO A 117 6.19 22.73 4.18
CA PRO A 117 5.73 24.11 4.26
C PRO A 117 6.81 25.00 4.89
N ALA A 118 6.88 26.26 4.45
CA ALA A 118 7.91 27.18 4.90
C ALA A 118 7.57 27.82 6.25
N ARG A 119 6.27 28.01 6.51
CA ARG A 119 5.75 28.66 7.72
C ARG A 119 4.67 27.81 8.38
N PRO A 120 4.47 27.96 9.70
CA PRO A 120 3.30 27.40 10.38
C PRO A 120 2.02 27.87 9.70
N LEU A 121 1.02 26.99 9.61
CA LEU A 121 -0.29 27.24 9.00
C LEU A 121 -0.29 27.42 7.48
N ASP A 122 0.86 27.38 6.79
CA ASP A 122 0.87 27.33 5.31
C ASP A 122 0.04 26.16 4.80
N VAL A 123 0.15 24.99 5.45
CA VAL A 123 -0.60 23.79 5.10
C VAL A 123 -1.08 23.04 6.35
N VAL A 124 -2.40 22.91 6.48
CA VAL A 124 -3.05 22.12 7.53
C VAL A 124 -3.74 20.92 6.92
N GLU A 125 -3.60 19.74 7.52
CA GLU A 125 -4.37 18.54 7.18
C GLU A 125 -5.55 18.40 8.11
N ALA A 126 -6.72 18.00 7.60
CA ALA A 126 -7.88 17.69 8.41
C ALA A 126 -8.52 16.34 8.02
N ASP A 127 -8.96 15.60 9.03
CA ASP A 127 -9.60 14.28 8.87
C ASP A 127 -10.52 13.98 10.07
N VAL A 128 -11.42 13.02 9.92
CA VAL A 128 -12.34 12.60 10.99
C VAL A 128 -11.93 11.22 11.53
N MET A 129 -11.43 11.20 12.75
CA MET A 129 -11.15 9.99 13.51
C MET A 129 -12.44 9.47 14.18
N PHE A 130 -12.56 8.14 14.29
CA PHE A 130 -13.59 7.50 15.10
C PHE A 130 -12.96 6.72 16.25
N TRP A 131 -13.46 6.93 17.47
CA TRP A 131 -12.97 6.21 18.65
C TRP A 131 -14.09 6.01 19.67
N ALA A 132 -14.35 4.76 20.05
CA ALA A 132 -15.34 4.41 21.07
C ALA A 132 -16.71 5.12 20.89
N GLY A 133 -17.20 5.20 19.65
CA GLY A 133 -18.46 5.88 19.31
C GLY A 133 -18.37 7.40 19.12
N LEU A 134 -17.24 8.02 19.49
CA LEU A 134 -16.97 9.43 19.24
C LEU A 134 -16.52 9.65 17.80
N ARG A 135 -16.89 10.83 17.28
CA ARG A 135 -16.41 11.37 16.00
C ARG A 135 -15.56 12.57 16.34
N VAL A 136 -14.32 12.60 15.89
CA VAL A 136 -13.38 13.66 16.25
C VAL A 136 -12.78 14.21 14.96
N LEU A 137 -13.09 15.46 14.66
CA LEU A 137 -12.39 16.22 13.63
C LEU A 137 -10.99 16.52 14.15
N THR A 138 -9.99 15.89 13.55
CA THR A 138 -8.59 16.13 13.82
C THR A 138 -8.01 17.05 12.77
N MET A 139 -7.21 18.02 13.20
CA MET A 139 -6.45 18.92 12.35
C MET A 139 -4.99 18.88 12.75
N MET A 140 -4.08 18.99 11.78
CA MET A 140 -2.64 19.03 12.04
C MET A 140 -1.94 20.04 11.13
N ASP A 141 -1.18 20.95 11.72
CA ASP A 141 -0.24 21.76 10.96
C ASP A 141 0.95 20.92 10.48
N ARG A 142 1.24 20.97 9.17
CA ARG A 142 2.25 20.09 8.56
C ARG A 142 3.69 20.43 8.97
N LEU A 143 3.98 21.67 9.33
CA LEU A 143 5.33 22.09 9.72
C LEU A 143 5.58 21.76 11.19
N THR A 144 4.84 22.42 12.09
CA THR A 144 5.00 22.35 13.55
C THR A 144 4.54 21.02 14.13
N ARG A 145 3.72 20.26 13.38
CA ARG A 145 3.05 19.04 13.85
C ARG A 145 2.01 19.29 14.93
N PHE A 146 1.65 20.55 15.18
CA PHE A 146 0.62 20.87 16.15
C PHE A 146 -0.69 20.19 15.76
N ALA A 147 -1.23 19.38 16.67
CA ALA A 147 -2.49 18.68 16.49
C ALA A 147 -3.62 19.39 17.22
N PHE A 148 -4.80 19.31 16.66
CA PHE A 148 -6.04 19.81 17.25
C PHE A 148 -7.13 18.77 17.08
N ALA A 149 -8.02 18.68 18.06
CA ALA A 149 -9.18 17.80 18.01
C ALA A 149 -10.44 18.55 18.41
N HIS A 150 -11.48 18.40 17.60
CA HIS A 150 -12.82 18.89 17.88
C HIS A 150 -13.80 17.72 17.81
N GLN A 151 -14.56 17.50 18.87
CA GLN A 151 -15.57 16.46 18.87
C GLN A 151 -16.77 16.91 18.02
N LEU A 152 -17.20 16.03 17.13
CA LEU A 152 -18.38 16.22 16.30
C LEU A 152 -19.56 15.45 16.89
N THR A 153 -20.73 16.08 16.96
CA THR A 153 -21.97 15.37 17.31
C THR A 153 -22.38 14.43 16.17
N ASN A 154 -22.22 14.89 14.93
CA ASN A 154 -22.52 14.14 13.70
C ASN A 154 -21.56 14.55 12.56
N LYS A 155 -21.62 13.86 11.40
CA LYS A 155 -20.75 14.15 10.25
C LYS A 155 -21.30 15.22 9.28
N THR A 156 -22.21 16.08 9.74
CA THR A 156 -22.77 17.12 8.86
C THR A 156 -21.72 18.18 8.55
N ALA A 157 -21.89 18.83 7.40
CA ALA A 157 -21.05 19.95 7.00
C ALA A 157 -21.06 21.10 8.03
N ALA A 158 -22.19 21.30 8.73
CA ALA A 158 -22.33 22.34 9.75
C ALA A 158 -21.39 22.10 10.94
N GLU A 159 -21.40 20.88 11.49
CA GLU A 159 -20.51 20.49 12.59
C GLU A 159 -19.03 20.61 12.19
N VAL A 160 -18.70 20.20 10.96
CA VAL A 160 -17.33 20.34 10.44
C VAL A 160 -16.93 21.81 10.34
N CYS A 161 -17.82 22.70 9.85
CA CYS A 161 -17.56 24.13 9.80
C CYS A 161 -17.31 24.71 11.20
N THR A 162 -18.10 24.31 12.19
CA THR A 162 -17.89 24.72 13.60
C THR A 162 -16.53 24.27 14.11
N GLY A 163 -16.14 23.02 13.84
CA GLY A 163 -14.84 22.51 14.25
C GLY A 163 -13.66 23.20 13.54
N LEU A 164 -13.80 23.51 12.26
CA LEU A 164 -12.82 24.30 11.49
C LEU A 164 -12.67 25.71 12.08
N LEU A 165 -13.78 26.41 12.32
CA LEU A 165 -13.79 27.74 12.93
C LEU A 165 -13.18 27.73 14.34
N SER A 166 -13.44 26.68 15.13
CA SER A 166 -12.84 26.51 16.45
C SER A 166 -11.31 26.43 16.37
N PHE A 167 -10.78 25.69 15.39
CA PHE A 167 -9.34 25.64 15.15
C PHE A 167 -8.79 26.98 14.66
N PHE A 168 -9.44 27.60 13.68
CA PHE A 168 -9.02 28.89 13.13
C PHE A 168 -9.00 30.00 14.19
N GLY A 169 -10.00 30.03 15.08
CA GLY A 169 -10.03 30.95 16.21
C GLY A 169 -8.96 30.67 17.27
N THR A 170 -8.41 29.45 17.31
CA THR A 170 -7.37 29.07 18.27
C THR A 170 -5.97 29.37 17.74
N VAL A 171 -5.72 29.13 16.45
CA VAL A 171 -4.36 29.23 15.90
C VAL A 171 -4.15 30.21 14.77
N GLY A 172 -5.22 30.74 14.18
CA GLY A 172 -5.18 31.57 12.98
C GLY A 172 -5.61 30.81 11.73
N LEU A 173 -5.71 31.54 10.62
CA LEU A 173 -6.17 31.01 9.33
C LEU A 173 -5.02 30.32 8.58
N PRO A 174 -5.23 29.10 8.05
CA PRO A 174 -4.23 28.46 7.22
C PRO A 174 -4.22 28.98 5.78
N GLY A 175 -3.08 28.91 5.11
CA GLY A 175 -2.99 29.20 3.67
C GLY A 175 -3.69 28.14 2.82
N THR A 176 -3.53 26.86 3.17
CA THR A 176 -4.19 25.75 2.47
C THR A 176 -4.64 24.66 3.44
N LEU A 177 -5.90 24.23 3.29
CA LEU A 177 -6.47 23.07 3.96
C LEU A 177 -6.42 21.85 3.04
N VAL A 178 -5.77 20.78 3.49
CA VAL A 178 -5.72 19.48 2.82
C VAL A 178 -6.69 18.53 3.52
N VAL A 179 -7.64 17.99 2.75
CA VAL A 179 -8.68 17.09 3.24
C VAL A 179 -8.85 15.91 2.30
N ASP A 180 -9.48 14.84 2.79
CA ASP A 180 -9.95 13.76 1.93
C ASP A 180 -11.20 14.17 1.13
N ARG A 181 -11.66 13.28 0.25
CA ARG A 181 -12.91 13.48 -0.54
C ARG A 181 -14.15 12.99 0.21
N GLY A 182 -14.11 12.96 1.54
CA GLY A 182 -15.27 12.70 2.38
C GLY A 182 -16.38 13.72 2.10
N ARG A 183 -17.64 13.27 2.20
CA ARG A 183 -18.80 14.15 1.96
C ARG A 183 -18.89 15.27 3.01
N GLU A 184 -18.33 15.01 4.18
CA GLU A 184 -18.19 15.94 5.29
C GLU A 184 -17.34 17.18 4.94
N PHE A 185 -16.36 17.04 4.03
CA PHE A 185 -15.51 18.14 3.55
C PHE A 185 -15.86 18.60 2.13
N HIS A 186 -16.23 17.67 1.25
CA HIS A 186 -16.56 17.95 -0.14
C HIS A 186 -18.05 18.30 -0.31
N ASN A 187 -18.42 19.49 0.18
CA ASN A 187 -19.76 20.06 0.06
C ASN A 187 -19.72 21.58 -0.10
N ALA A 188 -20.83 22.17 -0.58
CA ALA A 188 -20.91 23.61 -0.87
C ALA A 188 -20.67 24.47 0.37
N ARG A 189 -21.13 24.04 1.55
CA ARG A 189 -21.03 24.82 2.78
C ARG A 189 -19.59 25.00 3.24
N VAL A 190 -18.82 23.92 3.29
CA VAL A 190 -17.38 23.98 3.63
C VAL A 190 -16.63 24.77 2.57
N LYS A 191 -16.94 24.55 1.27
CA LYS A 191 -16.31 25.29 0.19
C LYS A 191 -16.53 26.80 0.32
N SER A 192 -17.76 27.26 0.54
CA SER A 192 -18.09 28.67 0.71
C SER A 192 -17.39 29.28 1.93
N LEU A 193 -17.33 28.56 3.06
CA LEU A 193 -16.62 29.02 4.25
C LEU A 193 -15.12 29.25 3.97
N LEU A 194 -14.46 28.30 3.29
CA LEU A 194 -13.04 28.42 2.97
C LEU A 194 -12.78 29.56 1.97
N GLU A 195 -13.66 29.74 0.98
CA GLU A 195 -13.60 30.86 0.03
C GLU A 195 -13.76 32.21 0.73
N GLU A 196 -14.73 32.35 1.65
CA GLU A 196 -14.95 33.56 2.45
C GLU A 196 -13.73 33.94 3.29
N LEU A 197 -13.05 32.94 3.87
CA LEU A 197 -11.86 33.13 4.70
C LEU A 197 -10.55 33.22 3.89
N GLY A 198 -10.61 33.13 2.55
CA GLY A 198 -9.42 33.16 1.70
C GLY A 198 -8.50 31.94 1.83
N ILE A 199 -9.02 30.80 2.28
CA ILE A 199 -8.27 29.57 2.51
C ILE A 199 -8.32 28.68 1.26
N GLY A 200 -7.15 28.30 0.74
CA GLY A 200 -7.08 27.31 -0.35
C GLY A 200 -7.50 25.92 0.11
N VAL A 201 -8.14 25.12 -0.76
CA VAL A 201 -8.52 23.73 -0.44
C VAL A 201 -7.90 22.74 -1.42
N HIS A 202 -7.28 21.68 -0.90
CA HIS A 202 -6.72 20.60 -1.69
C HIS A 202 -7.30 19.23 -1.29
N PHE A 203 -8.10 18.65 -2.17
CA PHE A 203 -8.70 17.32 -1.98
C PHE A 203 -7.76 16.19 -2.39
N THR A 204 -7.38 15.32 -1.45
CA THR A 204 -6.57 14.15 -1.76
C THR A 204 -7.29 13.15 -2.68
N THR A 205 -6.53 12.40 -3.48
CA THR A 205 -7.08 11.37 -4.36
C THR A 205 -7.49 10.14 -3.55
N PRO A 206 -8.70 9.58 -3.79
CA PRO A 206 -9.15 8.34 -3.16
C PRO A 206 -8.13 7.22 -3.42
N GLY A 207 -7.75 6.49 -2.36
CA GLY A 207 -6.83 5.36 -2.49
C GLY A 207 -5.35 5.75 -2.67
N HIS A 208 -4.95 6.97 -2.33
CA HIS A 208 -3.53 7.35 -2.13
C HIS A 208 -3.25 7.68 -0.65
N PRO A 209 -2.97 6.67 0.20
CA PRO A 209 -2.57 6.85 1.62
C PRO A 209 -1.32 7.73 1.81
N ARG A 210 -0.61 8.04 0.72
CA ARG A 210 0.70 8.69 0.77
C ARG A 210 0.62 10.20 0.99
N SER A 211 -0.50 10.83 0.62
CA SER A 211 -0.69 12.29 0.76
C SER A 211 -1.34 12.71 2.07
N HIS A 212 -1.95 11.77 2.81
CA HIS A 212 -2.61 11.99 4.12
C HIS A 212 -1.88 11.29 5.27
N GLY A 213 -0.71 10.71 5.01
CA GLY A 213 -0.03 9.81 5.94
C GLY A 213 0.51 10.47 7.21
N THR A 214 0.41 11.80 7.36
CA THR A 214 0.74 12.54 8.59
C THR A 214 -0.43 12.54 9.55
N VAL A 215 -1.63 12.84 9.08
CA VAL A 215 -2.87 12.67 9.87
C VAL A 215 -3.12 11.20 10.23
N GLU A 216 -2.82 10.24 9.35
CA GLU A 216 -2.98 8.80 9.68
C GLU A 216 -2.06 8.37 10.84
N ARG A 217 -0.83 8.94 10.91
CA ARG A 217 0.10 8.72 12.03
C ARG A 217 -0.38 9.41 13.29
N LEU A 218 -0.96 10.61 13.18
CA LEU A 218 -1.61 11.27 14.31
C LEU A 218 -2.69 10.35 14.90
N HIS A 219 -3.60 9.81 14.09
CA HIS A 219 -4.66 8.92 14.58
C HIS A 219 -4.12 7.68 15.28
N SER A 220 -3.03 7.09 14.75
CA SER A 220 -2.37 5.95 15.39
C SER A 220 -1.82 6.31 16.77
N THR A 221 -1.16 7.46 16.87
CA THR A 221 -0.59 7.99 18.13
C THR A 221 -1.70 8.34 19.13
N MET A 222 -2.76 9.01 18.66
CA MET A 222 -3.94 9.33 19.47
C MET A 222 -4.62 8.08 20.01
N ALA A 223 -4.79 7.04 19.19
CA ALA A 223 -5.36 5.77 19.61
C ALA A 223 -4.50 5.08 20.68
N GLU A 224 -3.18 5.21 20.62
CA GLU A 224 -2.28 4.73 21.66
C GLU A 224 -2.46 5.49 22.98
N HIS A 225 -2.39 6.83 22.96
CA HIS A 225 -2.64 7.65 24.15
C HIS A 225 -4.01 7.37 24.78
N LEU A 226 -5.06 7.22 23.97
CA LEU A 226 -6.40 6.90 24.45
C LEU A 226 -6.47 5.53 25.13
N ARG A 227 -5.76 4.51 24.62
CA ARG A 227 -5.66 3.20 25.29
C ARG A 227 -4.92 3.31 26.61
N LEU A 228 -3.80 4.05 26.64
CA LEU A 228 -3.02 4.26 27.85
C LEU A 228 -3.85 4.97 28.93
N LEU A 229 -4.53 6.07 28.59
CA LEU A 229 -5.39 6.82 29.51
C LEU A 229 -6.53 5.96 30.07
N LYS A 230 -7.13 5.11 29.24
CA LYS A 230 -8.17 4.18 29.68
C LYS A 230 -7.62 3.11 30.64
N LEU A 231 -6.45 2.54 30.34
CA LEU A 231 -5.85 1.49 31.17
C LEU A 231 -5.27 2.02 32.49
N ASP A 232 -4.62 3.18 32.46
CA ASP A 232 -3.96 3.80 33.62
C ASP A 232 -4.98 4.46 34.56
N ARG A 233 -6.01 5.14 34.00
CA ARG A 233 -6.87 6.05 34.77
C ARG A 233 -8.37 5.83 34.56
N GLY A 234 -8.77 4.85 33.75
CA GLY A 234 -10.18 4.63 33.42
C GLY A 234 -10.83 5.78 32.63
N LEU A 235 -10.04 6.69 32.03
CA LEU A 235 -10.57 7.86 31.34
C LEU A 235 -11.11 7.50 29.96
N GLU A 236 -12.28 8.04 29.65
CA GLU A 236 -12.98 7.86 28.37
C GLU A 236 -13.60 9.19 27.90
N GLY A 237 -14.32 9.16 26.77
CA GLY A 237 -15.08 10.31 26.32
C GLY A 237 -14.23 11.50 25.83
N SER A 238 -14.84 12.67 25.86
CA SER A 238 -14.25 13.94 25.42
C SER A 238 -13.00 14.34 26.22
N GLU A 239 -13.00 14.06 27.52
CA GLU A 239 -11.87 14.37 28.40
C GLU A 239 -10.62 13.56 28.00
N ALA A 240 -10.79 12.26 27.71
CA ALA A 240 -9.69 11.43 27.25
C ALA A 240 -9.09 11.94 25.94
N VAL A 241 -9.93 12.40 24.99
CA VAL A 241 -9.47 13.00 23.73
C VAL A 241 -8.69 14.29 23.97
N ALA A 242 -9.21 15.18 24.82
CA ALA A 242 -8.53 16.44 25.13
C ALA A 242 -7.17 16.19 25.80
N ARG A 243 -7.10 15.27 26.76
CA ARG A 243 -5.83 14.90 27.42
C ARG A 243 -4.85 14.23 26.47
N ALA A 244 -5.33 13.40 25.54
CA ALA A 244 -4.48 12.78 24.53
C ALA A 244 -3.86 13.82 23.57
N VAL A 245 -4.63 14.80 23.11
CA VAL A 245 -4.10 15.90 22.28
C VAL A 245 -3.11 16.76 23.05
N LEU A 246 -3.41 17.07 24.32
CA LEU A 246 -2.51 17.83 25.18
C LEU A 246 -1.16 17.11 25.34
N ALA A 247 -1.20 15.81 25.67
CA ALA A 247 0.00 15.00 25.83
C ALA A 247 0.81 14.92 24.52
N TYR A 248 0.14 14.74 23.38
CA TYR A 248 0.77 14.74 22.07
C TYR A 248 1.49 16.07 21.78
N ASN A 249 0.80 17.19 21.97
CA ASN A 249 1.33 18.53 21.67
C ASN A 249 2.46 18.97 22.62
N GLN A 250 2.58 18.35 23.80
CA GLN A 250 3.67 18.57 24.75
C GLN A 250 4.84 17.60 24.59
N SER A 251 4.71 16.59 23.72
CA SER A 251 5.77 15.61 23.46
C SER A 251 6.72 16.10 22.37
N ILE A 252 8.01 15.75 22.47
CA ILE A 252 8.99 16.03 21.41
C ILE A 252 8.63 15.21 20.18
N HIS A 253 8.41 15.87 19.04
CA HIS A 253 8.04 15.19 17.82
C HIS A 253 9.27 14.88 16.96
N VAL A 254 9.46 13.60 16.63
CA VAL A 254 10.65 13.07 15.91
C VAL A 254 10.93 13.79 14.58
N ALA A 255 9.88 14.26 13.89
CA ALA A 255 10.06 14.98 12.62
C ALA A 255 10.62 16.40 12.75
N THR A 256 10.47 17.06 13.91
CA THR A 256 10.90 18.45 14.13
C THR A 256 11.98 18.55 15.21
N ASP A 257 12.18 17.48 15.98
CA ASP A 257 13.03 17.46 17.18
C ASP A 257 12.66 18.57 18.19
N ALA A 258 11.37 18.89 18.24
CA ALA A 258 10.83 19.98 19.04
C ALA A 258 9.39 19.67 19.47
N VAL A 259 8.92 20.41 20.49
CA VAL A 259 7.57 20.29 21.03
C VAL A 259 6.57 21.04 20.13
N PRO A 260 5.54 20.38 19.57
CA PRO A 260 4.59 21.02 18.65
C PRO A 260 3.90 22.26 19.20
N LEU A 261 3.52 22.23 20.49
CA LEU A 261 2.89 23.39 21.15
C LEU A 261 3.82 24.60 21.20
N GLU A 262 5.11 24.39 21.47
CA GLU A 262 6.10 25.48 21.53
C GLU A 262 6.29 26.10 20.15
N LEU A 263 6.45 25.27 19.11
CA LEU A 263 6.56 25.75 17.74
C LEU A 263 5.33 26.55 17.31
N MET A 264 4.11 26.06 17.59
CA MET A 264 2.89 26.80 17.27
C MET A 264 2.75 28.11 18.06
N ARG A 265 3.14 28.12 19.35
CA ARG A 265 3.12 29.35 20.16
C ARG A 265 4.13 30.38 19.68
N THR A 266 5.32 29.96 19.24
CA THR A 266 6.31 30.89 18.69
C THR A 266 5.76 31.67 17.49
N TRP A 267 4.93 31.03 16.66
CA TRP A 267 4.25 31.72 15.55
C TRP A 267 3.26 32.80 16.01
N GLN A 268 2.60 32.60 17.16
CA GLN A 268 1.51 33.45 17.63
C GLN A 268 1.94 34.61 18.51
N MET A 269 3.21 34.75 18.91
CA MET A 269 3.66 35.81 19.80
C MET A 269 3.77 37.16 19.06
N PRO A 270 2.94 38.18 19.37
CA PRO A 270 3.07 39.54 18.86
C PRO A 270 3.44 40.46 20.03
N THR A 271 4.51 40.15 20.75
CA THR A 271 4.97 40.99 21.87
C THR A 271 6.49 41.04 21.92
N GLY A 272 7.05 41.97 21.13
CA GLY A 272 8.31 42.64 21.45
C GLY A 272 9.63 41.92 21.10
N SER A 273 9.62 40.66 20.70
CA SER A 273 10.78 40.02 20.06
C SER A 273 10.29 38.93 19.12
N PRO A 274 10.70 38.91 17.83
CA PRO A 274 10.43 37.75 17.00
C PRO A 274 11.02 36.52 17.73
N PRO A 275 10.34 35.36 17.75
CA PRO A 275 11.08 34.12 17.96
C PRO A 275 12.20 34.16 16.94
N PRO A 276 13.48 33.94 17.31
CA PRO A 276 14.53 34.05 16.32
C PRO A 276 14.13 33.09 15.20
N ASP A 277 14.05 33.59 13.96
CA ASP A 277 13.75 32.81 12.75
C ASP A 277 14.50 31.46 12.73
N VAL A 278 15.60 31.39 13.48
CA VAL A 278 16.35 30.21 13.92
C VAL A 278 15.51 29.03 14.44
N VAL A 279 14.53 29.19 15.35
CA VAL A 279 13.83 28.03 15.96
C VAL A 279 12.87 27.37 14.95
N LEU A 280 12.00 28.16 14.32
CA LEU A 280 11.10 27.67 13.28
C LEU A 280 11.89 27.25 12.02
N GLY A 281 12.95 27.99 11.69
CA GLY A 281 13.89 27.65 10.63
C GLY A 281 14.56 26.29 10.88
N ARG A 282 15.14 26.08 12.07
CA ARG A 282 15.74 24.79 12.47
C ARG A 282 14.71 23.66 12.46
N ALA A 283 13.51 23.88 13.00
CA ALA A 283 12.45 22.88 12.95
C ALA A 283 12.05 22.53 11.51
N GLY A 284 11.98 23.53 10.62
CA GLY A 284 11.75 23.34 9.19
C GLY A 284 12.87 22.58 8.49
N GLU A 285 14.12 22.88 8.81
CA GLU A 285 15.30 22.17 8.31
C GLU A 285 15.31 20.72 8.75
N VAL A 286 15.12 20.45 10.06
CA VAL A 286 15.03 19.10 10.62
C VAL A 286 13.86 18.33 9.98
N ALA A 287 12.71 18.97 9.78
CA ALA A 287 11.56 18.36 9.12
C ALA A 287 11.83 18.04 7.65
N ARG A 288 12.52 18.92 6.93
CA ARG A 288 12.94 18.69 5.54
C ARG A 288 13.92 17.54 5.46
N GLU A 289 14.98 17.55 6.27
CA GLU A 289 15.98 16.48 6.29
C GLU A 289 15.39 15.12 6.67
N SER A 290 14.57 15.08 7.72
CA SER A 290 13.93 13.85 8.19
C SER A 290 13.03 13.26 7.11
N LYS A 291 12.31 14.11 6.36
CA LYS A 291 11.48 13.73 5.23
C LYS A 291 12.33 13.21 4.06
N GLU A 292 13.40 13.90 3.71
CA GLU A 292 14.35 13.49 2.66
C GLU A 292 14.98 12.13 2.97
N LYS A 293 15.56 11.96 4.17
CA LYS A 293 16.13 10.70 4.64
C LYS A 293 15.11 9.55 4.62
N ARG A 294 13.85 9.82 4.98
CA ARG A 294 12.77 8.82 4.94
C ARG A 294 12.39 8.46 3.51
N VAL A 295 12.22 9.44 2.62
CA VAL A 295 11.90 9.21 1.21
C VAL A 295 13.02 8.45 0.52
N HIS A 296 14.28 8.81 0.77
CA HIS A 296 15.44 8.11 0.22
C HIS A 296 15.47 6.65 0.67
N ARG A 297 15.44 6.36 1.98
CA ARG A 297 15.35 4.97 2.49
C ARG A 297 14.21 4.17 1.89
N ILE A 298 13.03 4.79 1.77
CA ILE A 298 11.87 4.11 1.19
C ILE A 298 12.08 3.81 -0.29
N ASN A 299 12.66 4.74 -1.04
CA ASN A 299 12.92 4.58 -2.46
C ASN A 299 14.05 3.58 -2.72
N ASP A 300 15.11 3.60 -1.91
CA ASP A 300 16.24 2.66 -1.98
C ASP A 300 15.78 1.23 -1.70
N ALA A 301 14.95 1.03 -0.67
CA ALA A 301 14.34 -0.26 -0.36
C ALA A 301 13.33 -0.75 -1.41
N LYS A 302 12.94 0.12 -2.36
CA LYS A 302 11.91 -0.14 -3.38
C LYS A 302 12.42 0.03 -4.80
N ALA A 303 13.74 0.16 -5.00
CA ALA A 303 14.39 0.25 -6.30
C ALA A 303 14.24 -1.09 -7.06
N SER A 304 13.04 -1.30 -7.59
CA SER A 304 12.71 -2.38 -8.53
C SER A 304 12.79 -1.80 -9.93
N ASP A 305 13.65 -2.37 -10.77
CA ASP A 305 13.77 -2.01 -12.19
C ASP A 305 12.53 -2.39 -13.02
N ARG A 306 11.49 -2.98 -12.42
CA ARG A 306 10.34 -3.50 -13.16
C ARG A 306 9.42 -2.39 -13.71
N TRP A 307 9.43 -1.16 -13.17
CA TRP A 307 8.86 0.03 -13.84
C TRP A 307 9.56 0.40 -15.16
N ASP A 308 10.86 0.10 -15.27
CA ASP A 308 11.63 0.32 -16.49
C ASP A 308 11.34 -0.76 -17.55
N ARG A 309 10.77 -1.91 -17.13
CA ARG A 309 10.37 -3.01 -18.02
C ARG A 309 9.01 -2.82 -18.68
N ILE A 310 8.14 -1.94 -18.17
CA ILE A 310 6.83 -1.67 -18.79
C ILE A 310 7.01 -0.89 -20.09
N ARG A 311 6.48 -1.45 -21.17
CA ARG A 311 6.55 -0.92 -22.53
C ARG A 311 5.16 -0.56 -23.05
N VAL A 312 5.13 0.33 -24.03
CA VAL A 312 3.91 0.60 -24.81
C VAL A 312 3.55 -0.67 -25.58
N GLY A 313 2.29 -1.09 -25.49
CA GLY A 313 1.76 -2.33 -26.06
C GLY A 313 1.52 -3.45 -25.04
N ASP A 314 2.14 -3.37 -23.86
CA ASP A 314 2.00 -4.39 -22.80
C ASP A 314 0.55 -4.45 -22.28
N ASP A 315 0.11 -5.67 -21.94
CA ASP A 315 -1.14 -5.88 -21.21
C ASP A 315 -0.91 -5.66 -19.71
N THR A 316 -1.75 -4.83 -19.10
CA THR A 316 -1.69 -4.50 -17.68
C THR A 316 -3.06 -4.64 -17.02
N TRP A 317 -3.05 -4.98 -15.73
CA TRP A 317 -4.24 -5.06 -14.90
C TRP A 317 -4.23 -3.92 -13.89
N VAL A 318 -5.38 -3.31 -13.64
CA VAL A 318 -5.52 -2.18 -12.73
C VAL A 318 -6.23 -2.64 -11.47
N LYS A 319 -5.73 -2.23 -10.31
CA LYS A 319 -6.38 -2.54 -9.03
C LYS A 319 -7.82 -2.00 -9.02
N ASN A 320 -8.76 -2.87 -8.67
CA ASN A 320 -10.17 -2.51 -8.56
C ASN A 320 -10.41 -1.80 -7.23
N TRP A 321 -10.52 -0.47 -7.27
CA TRP A 321 -10.78 0.36 -6.11
C TRP A 321 -12.27 0.47 -5.75
N TYR A 322 -13.16 -0.03 -6.61
CA TYR A 322 -14.62 0.10 -6.47
C TYR A 322 -15.28 -1.17 -5.91
N ARG A 323 -14.50 -2.08 -5.33
CA ARG A 323 -14.99 -3.31 -4.70
C ARG A 323 -15.95 -2.95 -3.56
N ARG A 324 -17.17 -3.48 -3.62
CA ARG A 324 -18.19 -3.34 -2.57
C ARG A 324 -18.33 -4.61 -1.74
N ARG A 325 -18.02 -5.77 -2.34
CA ARG A 325 -18.11 -7.08 -1.72
C ARG A 325 -16.75 -7.79 -1.69
N LYS A 326 -16.61 -8.81 -0.84
CA LYS A 326 -15.34 -9.53 -0.67
C LYS A 326 -14.99 -10.39 -1.89
N GLU A 327 -16.01 -10.80 -2.63
CA GLU A 327 -15.97 -11.67 -3.81
C GLU A 327 -15.58 -10.91 -5.08
N ASP A 328 -15.72 -9.57 -5.07
CA ASP A 328 -15.43 -8.75 -6.25
C ASP A 328 -13.97 -8.93 -6.69
N PRO A 329 -13.70 -8.94 -8.02
CA PRO A 329 -12.34 -9.04 -8.55
C PRO A 329 -11.42 -7.98 -7.94
N LYS A 330 -10.20 -8.39 -7.59
CA LYS A 330 -9.19 -7.48 -7.02
C LYS A 330 -8.59 -6.57 -8.08
N PHE A 331 -8.56 -7.02 -9.33
CA PHE A 331 -8.07 -6.27 -10.48
C PHE A 331 -9.07 -6.31 -11.63
N VAL A 332 -9.07 -5.26 -12.44
CA VAL A 332 -9.84 -5.09 -13.68
C VAL A 332 -8.87 -4.96 -14.85
N GLY A 333 -9.28 -5.48 -16.01
CA GLY A 333 -8.45 -5.56 -17.21
C GLY A 333 -8.70 -6.86 -17.98
N PRO A 334 -7.78 -7.24 -18.89
CA PRO A 334 -6.53 -6.54 -19.22
C PRO A 334 -6.76 -5.24 -19.99
N PHE A 335 -5.91 -4.24 -19.76
CA PHE A 335 -5.84 -3.00 -20.53
C PHE A 335 -4.51 -2.94 -21.28
N LYS A 336 -4.46 -2.24 -22.42
CA LYS A 336 -3.19 -2.01 -23.14
C LYS A 336 -2.53 -0.71 -22.73
N VAL A 337 -1.22 -0.74 -22.49
CA VAL A 337 -0.43 0.47 -22.26
C VAL A 337 -0.26 1.22 -23.58
N VAL A 338 -0.85 2.41 -23.72
CA VAL A 338 -0.78 3.20 -24.96
C VAL A 338 0.30 4.27 -24.93
N LYS A 339 0.66 4.77 -23.74
CA LYS A 339 1.70 5.80 -23.61
C LYS A 339 2.37 5.76 -22.25
N LYS A 340 3.69 5.88 -22.20
CA LYS A 340 4.43 6.16 -20.96
C LYS A 340 4.44 7.67 -20.73
N LEU A 341 3.79 8.13 -19.66
CA LEU A 341 3.70 9.56 -19.30
C LEU A 341 4.85 9.97 -18.37
N SER A 342 5.37 9.03 -17.58
CA SER A 342 6.57 9.18 -16.75
C SER A 342 7.11 7.79 -16.38
N LYS A 343 8.20 7.71 -15.61
CA LYS A 343 8.72 6.43 -15.08
C LYS A 343 7.66 5.62 -14.32
N PHE A 344 6.71 6.29 -13.67
CA PHE A 344 5.70 5.65 -12.79
C PHE A 344 4.25 5.82 -13.26
N ARG A 345 4.02 6.46 -14.41
CA ARG A 345 2.69 6.76 -14.92
C ARG A 345 2.58 6.35 -16.37
N VAL A 346 1.58 5.52 -16.65
CA VAL A 346 1.23 5.10 -18.01
C VAL A 346 -0.22 5.48 -18.27
N ARG A 347 -0.52 5.74 -19.55
CA ARG A 347 -1.89 5.82 -20.05
C ARG A 347 -2.27 4.45 -20.57
N ILE A 348 -3.45 4.00 -20.22
CA ILE A 348 -3.97 2.69 -20.60
C ILE A 348 -5.22 2.85 -21.46
N GLN A 349 -5.49 1.86 -22.29
CA GLN A 349 -6.68 1.81 -23.13
C GLN A 349 -7.40 0.48 -22.94
N ASP A 350 -8.72 0.58 -22.82
CA ASP A 350 -9.61 -0.56 -22.86
C ASP A 350 -9.72 -1.07 -24.30
N ALA A 351 -9.39 -2.34 -24.51
CA ALA A 351 -9.44 -2.97 -25.82
C ALA A 351 -10.88 -3.12 -26.35
N GLU A 352 -11.88 -3.17 -25.47
CA GLU A 352 -13.29 -3.34 -25.84
C GLU A 352 -14.00 -2.00 -26.04
N THR A 353 -13.75 -1.02 -25.16
CA THR A 353 -14.46 0.27 -25.21
C THR A 353 -13.68 1.39 -25.91
N GLY A 354 -12.39 1.16 -26.22
CA GLY A 354 -11.49 2.17 -26.80
C GLY A 354 -11.19 3.35 -25.88
N ARG A 355 -11.80 3.40 -24.68
CA ARG A 355 -11.64 4.49 -23.71
C ARG A 355 -10.26 4.44 -23.10
N THR A 356 -9.62 5.61 -23.05
CA THR A 356 -8.32 5.77 -22.40
C THR A 356 -8.49 6.23 -20.95
N ARG A 357 -7.60 5.77 -20.06
CA ARG A 357 -7.56 6.14 -18.64
C ARG A 357 -6.14 6.49 -18.22
#